data_AF-A0A941SN79-F1
#
_entry.id   AF-A0A941SN79-F1
#
_cell.length_a   1.000
_cell.length_b   1.000
_cell.length_c   1.000
_cell.angle_alpha   90.00
_cell.angle_beta   90.00
_cell.angle_gamma   90.00
#
_symmetry.space_group_name_H-M   'P 1'
#
loop_
_entity.id
_entity.type
_entity.pdbx_description
1 polymer ?
#
loop_
_entity_poly.entity_id
_entity_poly.type
_entity_poly.pdbx_seq_one_letter_code
_entity_poly.pdbx_strand_id
1 'polypeptide(L)'
;MAFVSTIGAGTAELSPTVRTVAAAQNDFFLLDRFVLLCGGLALGTIAGFLALIALGRQPPIDLVVVGSMMVMVALNFGSQTLRESLAADARLCTIAAAISGAAMLCWPLVMVPVLQSLLWVAPAFAVLSLAVLTASWRGSSRAIYRVMLQSAIVAALAAYTAGLRLMS
;
A
#
# COMPACT_ATOMS: atom_id res chain seq x y z
N MET A 1 22.64 38.72 -21.43
CA MET A 1 22.76 39.69 -20.31
C MET A 1 21.91 40.89 -20.70
N ALA A 2 20.96 41.44 -19.95
CA ALA A 2 20.79 41.54 -18.50
C ALA A 2 19.30 41.70 -18.09
N PHE A 3 19.08 41.58 -16.78
CA PHE A 3 17.86 41.60 -15.98
C PHE A 3 17.32 43.03 -15.69
N VAL A 4 16.19 43.06 -14.94
CA VAL A 4 15.57 44.16 -14.14
C VAL A 4 14.29 44.70 -14.81
N SER A 5 13.07 44.27 -14.44
CA SER A 5 12.30 44.46 -13.19
C SER A 5 11.88 45.91 -12.92
N THR A 6 10.61 46.22 -13.19
CA THR A 6 9.86 47.25 -12.46
C THR A 6 8.46 46.74 -12.14
N ILE A 7 8.23 46.66 -10.84
CA ILE A 7 7.01 46.34 -10.11
C ILE A 7 6.13 47.59 -10.09
N GLY A 8 4.82 47.45 -10.33
CA GLY A 8 3.85 48.39 -9.79
C GLY A 8 2.61 48.64 -10.66
N ALA A 9 1.45 48.61 -9.99
CA ALA A 9 0.16 49.12 -10.44
C ALA A 9 -0.64 48.28 -11.44
N GLY A 10 -1.07 47.11 -10.97
CA GLY A 10 -2.27 46.44 -11.45
C GLY A 10 -2.97 45.78 -10.28
N THR A 11 -3.64 46.56 -9.42
CA THR A 11 -4.65 46.07 -8.47
C THR A 11 -5.87 45.59 -9.24
N ALA A 12 -5.69 44.57 -10.08
CA ALA A 12 -6.79 43.72 -10.47
C ALA A 12 -7.03 42.83 -9.25
N GLU A 13 -8.21 42.96 -8.68
CA GLU A 13 -8.79 42.04 -7.71
C GLU A 13 -8.73 40.62 -8.27
N LEU A 14 -7.59 39.93 -8.11
CA LEU A 14 -7.60 38.49 -8.00
C LEU A 14 -8.22 38.21 -6.65
N SER A 15 -9.56 38.29 -6.61
CA SER A 15 -10.32 37.43 -5.72
C SER A 15 -9.69 36.06 -5.87
N PRO A 16 -9.01 35.52 -4.84
CA PRO A 16 -8.59 34.15 -4.92
C PRO A 16 -9.91 33.40 -5.03
N THR A 17 -10.25 32.97 -6.24
CA THR A 17 -11.03 31.77 -6.42
C THR A 17 -10.14 30.69 -5.85
N VAL A 18 -10.08 30.65 -4.51
CA VAL A 18 -9.98 29.44 -3.75
C VAL A 18 -11.09 28.62 -4.37
N ARG A 19 -10.69 27.81 -5.36
CA ARG A 19 -11.45 26.68 -5.79
C ARG A 19 -11.42 25.84 -4.52
N THR A 20 -12.35 26.14 -3.61
CA THR A 20 -12.92 25.16 -2.72
C THR A 20 -13.50 24.18 -3.71
N VAL A 21 -12.65 23.28 -4.21
CA VAL A 21 -13.06 21.94 -4.56
C VAL A 21 -13.87 21.58 -3.35
N ALA A 22 -15.20 21.65 -3.49
CA ALA A 22 -16.12 21.29 -2.43
C ALA A 22 -15.51 20.01 -1.89
N ALA A 23 -15.06 20.06 -0.63
CA ALA A 23 -14.49 18.90 0.01
C ALA A 23 -15.62 17.89 -0.12
N ALA A 24 -15.49 16.99 -1.09
CA ALA A 24 -16.36 15.86 -1.19
C ALA A 24 -15.97 15.08 0.05
N GLN A 25 -16.64 15.43 1.14
CA GLN A 25 -16.72 14.74 2.41
C GLN A 25 -17.27 13.36 2.08
N ASN A 26 -16.45 12.53 1.46
CA ASN A 26 -16.49 11.12 1.70
C ASN A 26 -15.82 10.95 3.05
N ASP A 27 -16.54 11.32 4.11
CA ASP A 27 -16.18 11.10 5.50
C ASP A 27 -16.24 9.60 5.76
N PHE A 28 -15.30 8.86 5.15
CA PHE A 28 -14.91 7.57 5.69
C PHE A 28 -14.33 7.87 7.05
N PHE A 29 -15.08 7.51 8.09
CA PHE A 29 -14.58 7.58 9.45
C PHE A 29 -13.32 6.73 9.54
N LEU A 30 -12.41 7.13 10.42
CA LEU A 30 -11.17 6.41 10.67
C LEU A 30 -11.45 4.92 10.98
N LEU A 31 -12.58 4.66 11.66
CA LEU A 31 -13.06 3.31 11.97
C LEU A 31 -13.42 2.50 10.70
N ASP A 32 -14.13 3.07 9.73
CA ASP A 32 -14.48 2.38 8.47
C ASP A 32 -13.24 1.95 7.69
N ARG A 33 -12.19 2.76 7.74
CA ARG A 33 -10.90 2.47 7.07
C ARG A 33 -10.18 1.31 7.72
N PHE A 34 -10.19 1.24 9.05
CA PHE A 34 -9.64 0.10 9.77
C PHE A 34 -10.48 -1.16 9.54
N VAL A 35 -11.81 -1.05 9.49
CA VAL A 35 -12.69 -2.19 9.16
C VAL A 35 -12.38 -2.71 7.75
N LEU A 36 -12.20 -1.83 6.76
CA LEU A 36 -11.80 -2.24 5.41
C LEU A 36 -10.40 -2.87 5.38
N LEU A 37 -9.44 -2.30 6.12
CA LEU A 37 -8.09 -2.87 6.22
C LEU A 37 -8.12 -4.26 6.87
N CYS A 38 -8.78 -4.40 8.02
CA CYS A 38 -8.95 -5.67 8.72
C CYS A 38 -9.74 -6.68 7.89
N GLY A 39 -10.77 -6.24 7.16
CA GLY A 39 -11.52 -7.07 6.22
C GLY A 39 -10.66 -7.56 5.06
N GLY A 40 -9.82 -6.68 4.50
CA GLY A 40 -8.82 -7.04 3.49
C GLY A 40 -7.84 -8.08 4.02
N LEU A 41 -7.28 -7.87 5.21
CA LEU A 41 -6.40 -8.83 5.86
C LEU A 41 -7.09 -10.18 6.09
N ALA A 42 -8.31 -10.18 6.63
CA ALA A 42 -9.07 -11.40 6.88
C ALA A 42 -9.36 -12.18 5.58
N LEU A 43 -9.89 -11.50 4.56
CA LEU A 43 -10.12 -12.11 3.24
C LEU A 43 -8.83 -12.64 2.61
N GLY A 44 -7.75 -11.88 2.71
CA GLY A 44 -6.43 -12.29 2.27
C GLY A 44 -5.95 -13.56 2.98
N THR A 45 -6.02 -13.61 4.31
CA THR A 45 -5.62 -14.81 5.06
C THR A 45 -6.44 -16.04 4.67
N ILE A 46 -7.76 -15.91 4.53
CA ILE A 46 -8.65 -17.00 4.11
C ILE A 46 -8.28 -17.47 2.71
N ALA A 47 -8.07 -16.53 1.77
CA ALA A 47 -7.65 -16.84 0.41
C ALA A 47 -6.28 -17.54 0.36
N GLY A 48 -5.32 -17.10 1.18
CA GLY A 48 -4.00 -17.73 1.30
C GLY A 48 -4.07 -19.16 1.85
N PHE A 49 -4.89 -19.39 2.87
CA PHE A 49 -5.13 -20.74 3.40
C PHE A 49 -5.86 -21.64 2.39
N LEU A 50 -6.87 -21.12 1.69
CA LEU A 50 -7.55 -21.86 0.62
C LEU A 50 -6.58 -22.21 -0.51
N ALA A 51 -5.72 -21.28 -0.91
CA ALA A 51 -4.68 -21.53 -1.90
C ALA A 51 -3.69 -22.60 -1.43
N LEU A 52 -3.33 -22.61 -0.15
CA LEU A 52 -2.47 -23.64 0.45
C LEU A 52 -3.12 -25.02 0.37
N ILE A 53 -4.41 -25.13 0.70
CA ILE A 53 -5.16 -26.38 0.64
C ILE A 53 -5.31 -26.86 -0.82
N ALA A 54 -5.59 -25.95 -1.74
CA ALA A 54 -5.85 -26.29 -3.15
C ALA A 54 -4.58 -26.64 -3.94
N LEU A 55 -3.49 -25.89 -3.74
CA LEU A 55 -2.24 -26.06 -4.51
C LEU A 55 -1.24 -27.01 -3.82
N GLY A 56 -1.38 -27.21 -2.52
CA GLY A 56 -0.46 -28.03 -1.74
C GLY A 56 0.99 -27.52 -1.78
N ARG A 57 1.95 -28.45 -1.63
CA ARG A 57 3.38 -28.14 -1.65
C ARG A 57 3.89 -27.98 -3.08
N GLN A 58 3.94 -26.73 -3.54
CA GLN A 58 4.51 -26.38 -4.85
C GLN A 58 6.05 -26.34 -4.85
N PRO A 59 6.70 -26.57 -6.01
CA PRO A 59 8.12 -26.35 -6.13
C PRO A 59 8.46 -24.87 -5.86
N PRO A 60 9.66 -24.57 -5.31
CA PRO A 60 10.02 -23.20 -4.92
C PRO A 60 10.04 -22.21 -6.10
N ILE A 61 10.25 -22.70 -7.33
CA ILE A 61 10.23 -21.87 -8.54
C ILE A 61 8.82 -21.34 -8.81
N ASP A 62 7.79 -22.18 -8.72
CA ASP A 62 6.39 -21.75 -8.94
C ASP A 62 5.96 -20.72 -7.90
N LEU A 63 6.41 -20.87 -6.66
CA LEU A 63 6.16 -19.91 -5.59
C LEU A 63 6.76 -18.53 -5.88
N VAL A 64 7.97 -18.50 -6.42
CA VAL A 64 8.62 -17.24 -6.81
C VAL A 64 7.87 -16.61 -7.99
N VAL A 65 7.46 -17.39 -8.98
CA VAL A 65 6.74 -16.89 -10.15
C VAL A 65 5.36 -16.32 -9.74
N VAL A 66 4.52 -17.11 -9.08
CA VAL A 66 3.17 -16.69 -8.68
C VAL A 66 3.24 -15.56 -7.65
N GLY A 67 4.16 -15.66 -6.68
CA GLY A 67 4.42 -14.62 -5.69
C GLY A 67 4.85 -13.31 -6.34
N SER A 68 5.74 -13.36 -7.32
CA SER A 68 6.22 -12.16 -8.04
C SER A 68 5.10 -11.45 -8.80
N MET A 69 4.19 -12.20 -9.43
CA MET A 69 3.02 -11.63 -10.12
C MET A 69 2.11 -10.88 -9.15
N MET A 70 1.82 -11.48 -7.99
CA MET A 70 1.00 -10.86 -6.95
C MET A 70 1.68 -9.61 -6.35
N VAL A 71 2.99 -9.69 -6.10
CA VAL A 71 3.78 -8.55 -5.64
C VAL A 71 3.80 -7.43 -6.68
N MET A 72 3.92 -7.74 -7.98
CA MET A 72 3.84 -6.73 -9.05
C MET A 72 2.50 -6.00 -9.05
N VAL A 73 1.40 -6.74 -8.91
CA VAL A 73 0.05 -6.16 -8.82
C VAL A 73 -0.07 -5.25 -7.59
N ALA A 74 0.44 -5.70 -6.44
CA ALA A 74 0.44 -4.92 -5.21
C ALA A 74 1.30 -3.65 -5.31
N LEU A 75 2.48 -3.74 -5.95
CA LEU A 75 3.36 -2.60 -6.23
C LEU A 75 2.72 -1.62 -7.21
N ASN A 76 1.95 -2.09 -8.20
CA ASN A 76 1.20 -1.20 -9.09
C ASN A 76 0.20 -0.36 -8.29
N PHE A 77 -0.57 -0.98 -7.38
CA PHE A 77 -1.46 -0.24 -6.48
C PHE A 77 -0.70 0.71 -5.53
N GLY A 78 0.43 0.26 -4.99
CA GLY A 78 1.31 1.09 -4.18
C GLY A 78 1.84 2.30 -4.94
N SER A 79 2.22 2.15 -6.21
CA SER A 79 2.74 3.23 -7.06
C SER A 79 1.67 4.28 -7.35
N GLN A 80 0.42 3.87 -7.57
CA GLN A 80 -0.69 4.79 -7.77
C GLN A 80 -1.00 5.55 -6.48
N THR A 81 -0.97 4.86 -5.34
CA THR A 81 -1.17 5.46 -4.01
C THR A 81 -0.06 6.45 -3.67
N LEU A 82 1.19 6.14 -4.03
CA LEU A 82 2.35 7.01 -3.86
C LEU A 82 2.25 8.27 -4.74
N ARG A 83 1.82 8.13 -6.00
CA ARG A 83 1.59 9.29 -6.88
C ARG A 83 0.50 10.20 -6.34
N GLU A 84 -0.59 9.61 -5.82
CA GLU A 84 -1.67 10.37 -5.18
C GLU A 84 -1.21 11.05 -3.88
N SER A 85 -0.36 10.40 -3.07
CA SER A 85 0.16 10.98 -1.83
C SER A 85 1.13 12.14 -2.08
N LEU A 86 1.96 12.01 -3.12
CA LEU A 86 2.86 13.07 -3.58
C LEU A 86 2.07 14.27 -4.12
N ALA A 87 1.01 14.02 -4.89
CA ALA A 87 0.14 15.09 -5.40
C ALA A 87 -0.63 15.83 -4.29
N ALA A 88 -0.85 15.18 -3.14
CA ALA A 88 -1.56 15.75 -1.99
C ALA A 88 -0.62 16.35 -0.91
N ASP A 89 0.69 16.44 -1.17
CA ASP A 89 1.72 16.92 -0.23
C ASP A 89 1.71 16.23 1.16
N ALA A 90 1.19 15.00 1.23
CA ALA A 90 1.05 14.25 2.47
C ALA A 90 2.33 13.45 2.79
N ARG A 91 3.32 14.11 3.41
CA ARG A 91 4.65 13.52 3.69
C ARG A 91 4.60 12.18 4.43
N LEU A 92 3.75 12.05 5.45
CA LEU A 92 3.61 10.80 6.22
C LEU A 92 3.06 9.65 5.37
N CYS A 93 2.05 9.92 4.54
CA CYS A 93 1.48 8.94 3.61
C CYS A 93 2.53 8.47 2.59
N THR A 94 3.33 9.40 2.07
CA THR A 94 4.40 9.09 1.10
C THR A 94 5.46 8.19 1.70
N ILE A 95 5.91 8.48 2.94
CA ILE A 95 6.87 7.63 3.65
C ILE A 95 6.26 6.24 3.90
N ALA A 96 5.02 6.18 4.38
CA ALA A 96 4.34 4.91 4.61
C ALA A 96 4.19 4.08 3.33
N ALA A 97 3.79 4.70 2.22
CA ALA A 97 3.68 4.04 0.91
C ALA A 97 5.04 3.53 0.42
N ALA A 98 6.11 4.32 0.59
CA ALA A 98 7.46 3.94 0.22
C ALA A 98 7.97 2.76 1.06
N ILE A 99 7.75 2.77 2.38
CA ILE A 99 8.09 1.66 3.28
C ILE A 99 7.32 0.40 2.88
N SER A 100 6.02 0.52 2.57
CA SER A 100 5.20 -0.62 2.13
C SER A 100 5.74 -1.22 0.83
N GLY A 101 6.10 -0.39 -0.15
CA GLY A 101 6.72 -0.83 -1.40
C GLY A 101 8.10 -1.48 -1.18
N ALA A 102 8.93 -0.91 -0.31
CA ALA A 102 10.24 -1.48 0.04
C ALA A 102 10.10 -2.84 0.74
N ALA A 103 9.12 -2.98 1.65
CA ALA A 103 8.83 -4.25 2.31
C ALA A 103 8.39 -5.33 1.30
N MET A 104 7.57 -4.95 0.31
CA MET A 104 7.15 -5.87 -0.76
C MET A 104 8.29 -6.29 -1.68
N LEU A 105 9.19 -5.38 -2.01
CA LEU A 105 10.40 -5.69 -2.79
C LEU A 105 11.38 -6.57 -2.03
N CYS A 106 11.37 -6.51 -0.70
CA CYS A 106 12.18 -7.39 0.14
C CYS A 106 11.62 -8.82 0.16
N TRP A 107 10.33 -9.02 -0.06
CA TRP A 107 9.65 -10.32 0.05
C TRP A 107 10.27 -11.47 -0.75
N PRO A 108 10.65 -11.30 -2.05
CA PRO A 108 11.32 -12.35 -2.82
C PRO A 108 12.67 -12.75 -2.23
N LEU A 109 13.39 -11.81 -1.59
CA LEU A 109 14.67 -12.08 -0.94
C LEU A 109 14.49 -12.97 0.31
N VAL A 110 13.33 -12.91 0.97
CA VAL A 110 13.03 -13.71 2.16
C VAL A 110 12.60 -15.15 1.83
N MET A 111 12.37 -15.46 0.55
CA MET A 111 12.20 -16.84 0.07
C MET A 111 13.52 -17.62 0.07
N VAL A 112 14.66 -16.94 0.27
CA VAL A 112 15.96 -17.59 0.51
C VAL A 112 15.97 -18.15 1.94
N PRO A 113 16.23 -19.45 2.14
CA PRO A 113 16.11 -20.12 3.44
C PRO A 113 17.01 -19.56 4.55
N VAL A 114 18.04 -18.78 4.18
CA VAL A 114 18.99 -18.15 5.12
C VAL A 114 18.34 -17.03 5.97
N LEU A 115 17.24 -16.41 5.52
CA LEU A 115 16.62 -15.26 6.19
C LEU A 115 15.29 -15.60 6.88
N GLN A 116 15.17 -16.80 7.46
CA GLN A 116 13.95 -17.29 8.11
C GLN A 116 13.35 -16.32 9.15
N SER A 117 14.20 -15.65 9.94
CA SER A 117 13.76 -14.67 10.94
C SER A 117 13.15 -13.41 10.34
N LEU A 118 13.54 -13.02 9.11
CA LEU A 118 12.97 -11.86 8.42
C LEU A 118 11.61 -12.16 7.78
N LEU A 119 11.20 -13.43 7.72
CA LEU A 119 9.93 -13.84 7.08
C LEU A 119 8.73 -13.19 7.75
N TRP A 120 8.78 -12.96 9.06
CA TRP A 120 7.72 -12.29 9.81
C TRP A 120 7.85 -10.78 9.82
N VAL A 121 9.07 -10.28 9.62
CA VAL A 121 9.39 -8.86 9.68
C VAL A 121 8.83 -8.13 8.47
N ALA A 122 9.02 -8.68 7.26
CA ALA A 122 8.50 -8.08 6.03
C ALA A 122 6.96 -7.88 6.03
N PRO A 123 6.12 -8.89 6.37
CA PRO A 123 4.67 -8.70 6.46
C PRO A 123 4.28 -7.76 7.59
N ALA A 124 4.93 -7.83 8.75
CA ALA A 124 4.65 -6.92 9.85
C ALA A 124 4.88 -5.46 9.42
N PHE A 125 5.99 -5.16 8.76
CA PHE A 125 6.25 -3.81 8.22
C PHE A 125 5.26 -3.41 7.13
N ALA A 126 4.85 -4.34 6.27
CA ALA A 126 3.83 -4.06 5.25
C ALA A 126 2.47 -3.71 5.89
N VAL A 127 2.02 -4.48 6.90
CA VAL A 127 0.76 -4.20 7.60
C VAL A 127 0.83 -2.91 8.42
N LEU A 128 1.94 -2.68 9.13
CA LEU A 128 2.15 -1.45 9.91
C LEU A 128 2.17 -0.21 9.00
N SER A 129 2.85 -0.27 7.86
CA SER A 129 2.86 0.84 6.91
C SER A 129 1.48 1.09 6.30
N LEU A 130 0.69 0.05 6.02
CA LEU A 130 -0.70 0.20 5.57
C LEU A 130 -1.61 0.77 6.68
N ALA A 131 -1.38 0.43 7.95
CA ALA A 131 -2.10 1.01 9.09
C ALA A 131 -1.78 2.50 9.26
N VAL A 132 -0.51 2.90 9.14
CA VAL A 132 -0.12 4.32 9.14
C VAL A 132 -0.73 5.04 7.95
N LEU A 133 -0.75 4.41 6.78
CA LEU A 133 -1.30 4.99 5.57
C LEU A 133 -2.82 5.17 5.68
N THR A 134 -3.56 4.20 6.20
CA THR A 134 -5.02 4.32 6.44
C THR A 134 -5.37 5.41 7.47
N ALA A 135 -4.56 5.55 8.52
CA ALA A 135 -4.74 6.58 9.54
C ALA A 135 -4.42 7.99 9.03
N SER A 136 -3.38 8.13 8.20
CA SER A 136 -2.91 9.43 7.70
C SER A 136 -3.57 9.88 6.39
N TRP A 137 -4.27 8.99 5.69
CA TRP A 137 -4.90 9.33 4.40
C TRP A 137 -5.99 10.38 4.55
N ARG A 138 -5.97 11.41 3.70
CA ARG A 138 -7.04 12.43 3.60
C ARG A 138 -7.56 12.62 2.17
N GLY A 139 -7.14 11.74 1.25
CA GLY A 139 -7.45 11.84 -0.18
C GLY A 139 -8.67 11.03 -0.60
N SER A 140 -8.67 10.62 -1.88
CA SER A 140 -9.81 9.94 -2.52
C SER A 140 -10.17 8.60 -1.87
N SER A 141 -11.46 8.24 -1.85
CA SER A 141 -11.93 6.94 -1.36
C SER A 141 -11.42 5.76 -2.18
N ARG A 142 -11.06 5.98 -3.45
CA ARG A 142 -10.51 4.93 -4.33
C ARG A 142 -9.17 4.41 -3.81
N ALA A 143 -8.36 5.27 -3.19
CA ALA A 143 -7.11 4.85 -2.59
C ALA A 143 -7.33 3.86 -1.43
N ILE A 144 -8.38 4.05 -0.63
CA ILE A 144 -8.70 3.15 0.50
C ILE A 144 -9.00 1.74 -0.02
N TYR A 145 -9.74 1.60 -1.12
CA TYR A 145 -9.99 0.29 -1.74
C TYR A 145 -8.72 -0.35 -2.31
N ARG A 146 -7.80 0.44 -2.87
CA ARG A 146 -6.49 -0.08 -3.33
C ARG A 146 -5.64 -0.57 -2.17
N VAL A 147 -5.65 0.16 -1.05
CA VAL A 147 -4.95 -0.19 0.19
C VAL A 147 -5.54 -1.46 0.82
N MET A 148 -6.87 -1.59 0.80
CA MET A 148 -7.57 -2.82 1.21
C MET A 148 -7.14 -4.00 0.35
N LEU A 149 -7.12 -3.84 -0.98
CA LEU A 149 -6.71 -4.91 -1.89
C LEU A 149 -5.22 -5.25 -1.75
N GLN A 150 -4.37 -4.24 -1.52
CA GLN A 150 -2.95 -4.43 -1.20
C GLN A 150 -2.78 -5.22 0.10
N SER A 151 -3.55 -4.91 1.15
CA SER A 151 -3.53 -5.65 2.42
C SER A 151 -3.99 -7.11 2.25
N ALA A 152 -4.98 -7.36 1.38
CA ALA A 152 -5.44 -8.70 1.07
C ALA A 152 -4.36 -9.53 0.39
N ILE A 153 -3.63 -8.95 -0.58
CA ILE A 153 -2.51 -9.63 -1.24
C ILE A 153 -1.39 -9.96 -0.24
N VAL A 154 -1.01 -9.00 0.61
CA VAL A 154 0.02 -9.23 1.65
C VAL A 154 -0.39 -10.35 2.59
N ALA A 155 -1.63 -10.32 3.09
CA ALA A 155 -2.14 -11.33 4.01
C ALA A 155 -2.24 -12.71 3.36
N ALA A 156 -2.66 -12.79 2.09
CA ALA A 156 -2.71 -14.05 1.36
C ALA A 156 -1.31 -14.67 1.18
N LEU A 157 -0.34 -13.86 0.76
CA LEU A 157 1.05 -14.31 0.61
C LEU A 157 1.64 -14.73 1.96
N ALA A 158 1.42 -13.95 3.02
CA ALA A 158 1.90 -14.26 4.37
C ALA A 158 1.29 -15.56 4.91
N ALA A 159 -0.03 -15.75 4.77
CA ALA A 159 -0.71 -16.95 5.24
C ALA A 159 -0.28 -18.19 4.48
N TYR A 160 -0.15 -18.08 3.15
CA TYR A 160 0.30 -19.17 2.30
C TYR A 160 1.75 -19.60 2.64
N THR A 161 2.67 -18.64 2.79
CA THR A 161 4.09 -18.94 3.10
C THR A 161 4.26 -19.45 4.53
N ALA A 162 3.52 -18.92 5.51
CA ALA A 162 3.51 -19.43 6.87
C ALA A 162 2.96 -20.86 6.94
N GLY A 163 1.88 -21.14 6.22
CA GLY A 163 1.29 -22.48 6.16
C GLY A 163 2.22 -23.53 5.57
N LEU A 164 2.94 -23.19 4.49
CA LEU A 164 3.97 -24.07 3.93
C LEU A 164 5.09 -24.42 4.92
N ARG A 165 5.44 -23.48 5.81
CA ARG A 165 6.47 -23.68 6.84
C ARG A 165 5.99 -24.52 8.02
N LEU A 166 4.71 -24.46 8.36
CA LEU A 166 4.13 -25.33 9.40
C LEU A 166 4.06 -26.80 8.94
N MET A 167 4.02 -27.03 7.63
CA MET A 167 4.00 -28.38 7.03
C MET A 167 5.39 -28.95 6.73
N SER A 168 6.48 -28.21 6.99
CA SER A 168 7.87 -28.64 6.75
C SER A 168 8.58 -29.00 8.03
#